data_AF-A0A561V4H1-F1
#
_entry.id   AF-A0A561V4H1-F1
#
_cell.length_a   1.000
_cell.length_b   1.000
_cell.length_c   1.000
_cell.angle_alpha   90.00
_cell.angle_beta   90.00
_cell.angle_gamma   90.00
#
_symmetry.space_group_name_H-M   'P 1'
#
loop_
_entity.id
_entity.type
_entity.pdbx_description
1 polymer ?
#
loop_
_entity_poly.entity_id
_entity_poly.type
_entity_poly.pdbx_seq_one_letter_code
_entity_poly.pdbx_strand_id
1 'polypeptide(L)'
;MSAVPQSETASANSFNTLMRSIGSSLSAAVIGVVMAQMTTGFGGHVLPSAGGFRAAMLIGRGVGLAAAVIAALIPVRAAAKPEPVIARPATREVPETSEAKA
;
A
#
# COMPACT_ATOMS: atom_id res chain seq x y z
N MET A 1 15.12 -5.35 3.31
CA MET A 1 14.50 -5.47 4.65
C MET A 1 15.60 -5.80 5.67
N SER A 2 16.37 -4.81 6.11
CA SER A 2 17.50 -5.03 7.03
C SER A 2 17.64 -3.91 8.06
N ALA A 3 16.58 -3.12 8.22
CA ALA A 3 16.47 -1.99 9.15
C ALA A 3 15.67 -2.33 10.42
N VAL A 4 15.09 -3.54 10.50
CA VAL A 4 14.22 -3.98 11.59
C VAL A 4 14.74 -5.35 12.11
N PRO A 5 14.83 -5.60 13.43
CA PRO A 5 15.20 -6.90 13.97
C PRO A 5 14.34 -8.04 13.40
N GLN A 6 14.92 -9.24 13.27
CA GLN A 6 14.25 -10.41 12.68
C GLN A 6 12.90 -10.73 13.34
N SER A 7 12.80 -10.62 14.66
CA SER A 7 11.58 -10.87 15.44
C SER A 7 10.43 -9.90 15.11
N GLU A 8 10.74 -8.70 14.62
CA GLU A 8 9.78 -7.62 14.35
C GLU A 8 9.44 -7.48 12.84
N THR A 9 10.02 -8.33 11.97
CA THR A 9 9.90 -8.22 10.51
C THR A 9 8.46 -8.51 10.02
N ALA A 10 7.74 -9.42 10.68
CA ALA A 10 6.35 -9.74 10.34
C ALA A 10 5.42 -8.54 10.54
N SER A 11 5.56 -7.85 11.68
CA SER A 11 4.82 -6.63 12.01
C SER A 11 5.15 -5.48 11.05
N ALA A 12 6.43 -5.31 10.71
CA ALA A 12 6.85 -4.26 9.77
C ALA A 12 6.27 -4.46 8.36
N ASN A 13 6.15 -5.71 7.90
CA ASN A 13 5.61 -6.01 6.57
C ASN A 13 4.09 -5.80 6.49
N SER A 14 3.34 -6.24 7.51
CA SER A 14 1.89 -6.00 7.56
C SER A 14 1.58 -4.51 7.69
N PHE A 15 2.35 -3.76 8.48
CA PHE A 15 2.23 -2.30 8.59
C PHE A 15 2.46 -1.59 7.25
N ASN A 16 3.54 -1.93 6.52
CA ASN A 16 3.79 -1.39 5.18
C ASN A 16 2.62 -1.67 4.22
N THR A 17 2.07 -2.88 4.28
CA THR A 17 0.90 -3.26 3.48
C THR A 17 -0.34 -2.42 3.84
N LEU A 18 -0.59 -2.22 5.14
CA LEU A 18 -1.71 -1.42 5.65
C LEU A 18 -1.61 0.02 5.17
N MET A 19 -0.45 0.65 5.33
CA MET A 19 -0.20 2.02 4.90
C MET A 19 -0.37 2.19 3.39
N ARG A 20 0.09 1.22 2.60
CA ARG A 20 -0.08 1.23 1.14
C ARG A 20 -1.55 1.10 0.73
N SER A 21 -2.31 0.26 1.43
CA SER A 21 -3.75 0.10 1.21
C SER A 21 -4.51 1.39 1.49
N ILE A 22 -4.24 2.03 2.64
CA ILE A 22 -4.81 3.34 3.02
C ILE A 22 -4.48 4.41 1.99
N GLY A 23 -3.22 4.49 1.55
CA GLY A 23 -2.81 5.45 0.52
C GLY A 23 -3.52 5.22 -0.82
N SER A 24 -3.70 3.95 -1.21
CA SER A 24 -4.37 3.59 -2.46
C SER A 24 -5.87 3.90 -2.42
N SER A 25 -6.55 3.61 -1.31
CA SER A 25 -7.98 3.91 -1.15
C SER A 25 -8.25 5.42 -1.13
N LEU A 26 -7.41 6.19 -0.42
CA LEU A 26 -7.50 7.65 -0.43
C LEU A 26 -7.26 8.23 -1.83
N SER A 27 -6.26 7.70 -2.55
CA SER A 27 -5.97 8.12 -3.93
C SER A 27 -7.18 7.88 -4.84
N ALA A 28 -7.80 6.69 -4.77
CA ALA A 28 -8.99 6.38 -5.57
C ALA A 28 -10.16 7.30 -5.23
N ALA A 29 -10.39 7.60 -3.94
CA ALA A 29 -11.45 8.50 -3.49
C ALA A 29 -11.25 9.93 -4.05
N VAL A 30 -10.04 10.47 -3.94
CA VAL A 30 -9.73 11.83 -4.43
C VAL A 30 -9.92 11.92 -5.94
N ILE A 31 -9.37 10.98 -6.71
CA ILE A 31 -9.53 10.99 -8.16
C ILE A 31 -10.99 10.78 -8.56
N GLY A 32 -11.71 9.89 -7.87
CA GLY A 32 -13.14 9.68 -8.08
C GLY A 32 -13.97 10.96 -7.89
N VAL A 33 -13.72 11.70 -6.81
CA VAL A 33 -14.40 12.99 -6.53
C VAL A 33 -14.08 14.03 -7.61
N VAL A 34 -12.81 14.18 -8.00
CA VAL A 34 -12.41 15.14 -9.05
C VAL A 34 -13.13 14.85 -10.36
N MET A 35 -13.16 13.57 -10.76
CA MET A 35 -13.81 13.16 -12.00
C MET A 35 -15.34 13.32 -11.95
N ALA A 36 -15.95 13.06 -10.80
CA ALA A 36 -17.39 13.25 -10.59
C ALA A 36 -17.81 14.73 -10.61
N GLN A 37 -16.96 15.63 -10.13
CA GLN A 37 -17.26 17.06 -10.09
C GLN A 37 -16.94 17.76 -11.43
N MET A 38 -15.93 17.31 -12.16
CA MET A 38 -15.48 17.96 -13.39
C MET A 38 -16.00 17.25 -14.64
N THR A 39 -17.30 17.35 -14.88
CA THR A 39 -17.96 16.67 -16.00
C THR A 39 -18.33 17.62 -17.15
N THR A 40 -18.58 17.05 -18.33
CA THR A 40 -19.10 17.75 -19.50
C THR A 40 -20.20 16.91 -20.15
N GLY A 41 -21.19 17.58 -20.74
CA GLY A 41 -22.19 16.92 -21.57
C GLY A 41 -21.58 16.51 -22.91
N PHE A 42 -21.81 15.27 -23.33
CA PHE A 42 -21.45 14.77 -24.65
C PHE A 42 -22.55 13.84 -25.15
N GLY A 43 -23.25 14.22 -26.23
CA GLY A 43 -24.32 13.39 -26.81
C GLY A 43 -25.45 13.03 -25.82
N GLY A 44 -25.75 13.91 -24.86
CA GLY A 44 -26.75 13.66 -23.81
C GLY A 44 -26.25 12.79 -22.64
N HIS A 45 -24.96 12.45 -22.58
CA HIS A 45 -24.35 11.71 -21.47
C HIS A 45 -23.40 12.62 -20.70
N VAL A 46 -23.30 12.41 -19.39
CA VAL A 46 -22.38 13.15 -18.52
C VAL A 46 -21.09 12.34 -18.38
N LEU A 47 -19.99 12.87 -18.93
CA LEU A 47 -18.68 12.23 -18.89
C LEU A 47 -17.68 13.13 -18.17
N PRO A 48 -16.63 12.57 -17.55
CA PRO A 48 -15.52 13.36 -17.05
C PRO A 48 -14.90 14.20 -18.17
N SER A 49 -14.66 15.47 -17.89
CA SER A 49 -14.09 16.43 -18.84
C SER A 49 -12.59 16.20 -19.02
N ALA A 50 -12.05 16.64 -20.17
CA ALA A 50 -10.60 16.68 -20.38
C ALA A 50 -9.87 17.53 -19.31
N GLY A 51 -10.54 18.57 -18.79
CA GLY A 51 -10.06 19.35 -17.65
C GLY A 51 -9.95 18.52 -16.37
N GLY A 52 -10.94 17.66 -16.10
CA GLY A 52 -10.93 16.72 -14.96
C GLY A 52 -9.75 15.77 -14.99
N PHE A 53 -9.45 15.17 -16.15
CA PHE A 53 -8.26 14.33 -16.31
C PHE A 53 -6.94 15.10 -16.09
N ARG A 54 -6.84 16.32 -16.63
CA ARG A 54 -5.64 17.17 -16.41
C ARG A 54 -5.48 17.54 -14.94
N ALA A 55 -6.56 17.89 -14.24
CA ALA A 55 -6.56 18.19 -12.82
C ALA A 55 -6.11 16.96 -12.00
N ALA A 56 -6.68 15.78 -12.27
CA ALA A 56 -6.28 14.53 -11.65
C ALA A 56 -4.77 14.23 -11.80
N MET A 57 -4.23 14.40 -13.02
CA MET A 57 -2.80 14.23 -13.29
C MET A 57 -1.93 15.25 -12.56
N LEU A 58 -2.35 16.52 -12.47
CA LEU A 58 -1.64 17.56 -11.72
C LEU A 58 -1.62 17.27 -10.23
N ILE A 59 -2.73 16.82 -9.66
CA ILE A 59 -2.82 16.38 -8.26
C ILE A 59 -1.85 15.21 -8.02
N GLY A 60 -1.91 14.17 -8.86
CA GLY A 60 -1.01 13.01 -8.73
C GLY A 60 0.46 13.39 -8.81
N ARG A 61 0.83 14.28 -9.74
CA ARG A 61 2.21 14.81 -9.86
C ARG A 61 2.63 15.59 -8.62
N GLY A 62 1.77 16.48 -8.11
CA GLY A 62 2.05 17.27 -6.91
C GLY A 62 2.25 16.40 -5.67
N VAL A 63 1.31 15.48 -5.43
CA VAL A 63 1.38 14.54 -4.29
C VAL A 63 2.59 13.60 -4.42
N GLY A 64 2.87 13.08 -5.61
CA GLY A 64 4.04 12.23 -5.85
C GLY A 64 5.36 12.97 -5.59
N LEU A 65 5.47 14.23 -5.99
CA LEU A 65 6.63 15.06 -5.72
C LEU A 65 6.79 15.31 -4.21
N ALA A 66 5.70 15.64 -3.52
CA ALA A 66 5.70 15.82 -2.06
C ALA A 66 6.12 14.53 -1.34
N ALA A 67 5.60 13.38 -1.75
CA ALA A 67 5.99 12.08 -1.20
C ALA A 67 7.48 11.78 -1.44
N ALA A 68 8.01 12.11 -2.63
CA ALA A 68 9.43 11.95 -2.94
C ALA A 68 10.33 12.86 -2.07
N VAL A 69 9.92 14.12 -1.85
CA VAL A 69 10.64 15.03 -0.95
C VAL A 69 10.62 14.51 0.48
N ILE A 70 9.46 14.06 0.98
CA ILE A 70 9.34 13.46 2.31
C ILE A 70 10.25 12.23 2.43
N ALA A 71 10.23 11.35 1.42
CA ALA A 71 11.08 10.16 1.40
C ALA A 71 12.58 10.51 1.39
N ALA A 72 12.99 11.55 0.65
CA ALA A 72 14.36 12.01 0.58
C ALA A 72 14.89 12.57 1.91
N LEU A 73 14.00 13.07 2.77
CA LEU A 73 14.34 13.55 4.12
C LEU A 73 14.48 12.42 5.15
N ILE A 74 14.15 11.16 4.81
CA ILE A 74 14.28 10.03 5.73
C ILE A 74 15.75 9.58 5.78
N PRO A 75 16.44 9.69 6.94
CA PRO A 75 17.84 9.29 7.06
C PRO A 75 17.97 7.77 6.94
N VAL A 76 18.81 7.31 6.01
CA VAL A 76 19.09 5.89 5.80
C VAL A 76 20.13 5.40 6.81
N ARG A 77 19.72 4.60 7.80
CA ARG A 77 20.67 3.90 8.69
C ARG A 77 21.18 2.63 8.03
N ALA A 78 22.49 2.41 8.09
CA ALA A 78 23.13 1.20 7.58
C ALA A 78 22.52 -0.05 8.26
N ALA A 79 22.07 -0.96 7.43
CA ALA A 79 21.49 -2.22 7.82
C ALA A 79 22.44 -3.03 8.72
N ALA A 80 21.97 -3.45 9.90
CA ALA A 80 22.72 -4.35 10.77
C ALA A 80 22.91 -5.71 10.07
N LYS A 81 24.11 -6.30 10.23
CA LYS A 81 24.51 -7.58 9.64
C LYS A 81 23.50 -8.68 10.04
N PRO A 82 23.03 -9.55 9.12
CA PRO A 82 22.12 -10.63 9.48
C PRO A 82 22.81 -11.58 10.47
N GLU A 83 22.28 -11.70 11.68
CA GLU A 83 22.68 -12.73 12.64
C GLU A 83 22.05 -14.08 12.23
N PRO A 84 22.76 -15.22 12.36
CA PRO A 84 22.26 -16.51 11.90
C PRO A 84 20.99 -16.93 12.65
N VAL A 85 19.91 -17.15 11.92
CA VAL A 85 18.66 -17.69 12.48
C VAL A 85 18.86 -19.17 12.77
N ILE A 86 19.01 -19.53 14.04
CA ILE A 86 18.91 -20.92 14.48
C ILE A 86 17.43 -21.29 14.48
N ALA A 87 17.00 -22.03 13.45
CA ALA A 87 15.64 -22.54 13.33
C ALA A 87 15.34 -23.49 14.50
N ARG A 88 14.43 -23.09 15.41
CA ARG A 88 13.87 -24.00 16.40
C ARG A 88 12.85 -24.91 15.69
N PRO A 89 12.90 -26.25 15.88
CA PRO A 89 12.04 -27.14 15.13
C PRO A 89 10.58 -26.84 15.45
N ALA A 90 9.79 -26.59 14.40
CA ALA A 90 8.34 -26.49 14.51
C ALA A 90 7.81 -27.86 14.93
N THR A 91 7.25 -27.94 16.13
CA THR A 91 6.42 -29.07 16.55
C THR A 91 5.29 -29.20 15.53
N ARG A 92 5.31 -30.28 14.73
CA ARG A 92 4.19 -30.68 13.87
C ARG A 92 2.99 -30.93 14.78
N GLU A 93 2.01 -30.03 14.78
CA GLU A 93 0.64 -30.42 15.08
C GLU A 93 0.18 -31.33 13.94
N VAL A 94 0.03 -32.62 14.27
CA VAL A 94 -0.60 -33.62 13.43
C VAL A 94 -2.08 -33.27 13.36
N PRO A 95 -2.70 -33.05 12.18
CA PRO A 95 -4.14 -32.89 12.11
C PRO A 95 -4.76 -34.25 12.47
N GLU A 96 -5.42 -34.29 13.62
CA GLU A 96 -6.20 -35.42 14.07
C GLU A 96 -7.35 -35.66 13.09
N THR A 97 -7.34 -36.83 12.47
CA THR A 97 -8.37 -37.34 11.58
C THR A 97 -9.70 -37.38 12.31
N SER A 98 -10.63 -36.47 12.02
CA SER A 98 -12.03 -36.65 12.40
C SER A 98 -12.75 -37.43 11.29
N GLU A 99 -12.76 -38.75 11.45
CA GLU A 99 -13.89 -39.56 11.00
C GLU A 99 -15.15 -39.11 11.76
N ALA A 100 -16.24 -38.84 11.04
CA ALA A 100 -17.57 -39.41 11.32
C ALA A 100 -18.67 -38.77 10.44
N LYS A 101 -19.41 -39.67 9.77
CA LYS A 101 -20.84 -39.57 9.41
C LYS A 101 -21.25 -38.84 8.10
N ALA A 102 -21.46 -39.62 7.04
CA ALA A 102 -22.77 -39.86 6.42
C ALA A 102 -22.68 -41.02 5.42
#